data_AF-A0A933XKH2-F1
#
_entry.id   AF-A0A933XKH2-F1
#
_cell.length_a   1.000
_cell.length_b   1.000
_cell.length_c   1.000
_cell.angle_alpha   90.00
_cell.angle_beta   90.00
_cell.angle_gamma   90.00
#
_symmetry.space_group_name_H-M   'P 1'
#
loop_
_entity.id
_entity.type
_entity.pdbx_description
1 polymer ?
#
loop_
_entity_poly.entity_id
_entity_poly.type
_entity_poly.pdbx_seq_one_letter_code
_entity_poly.pdbx_strand_id
1 'polypeptide(L)' 'MQTKLMGMFTKEHRFSAADTCTIHREWLGDVYEWAGQYRQVNISKDGFNFAMARYVPKLM' A
#
# COMPACT_ATOMS: atom_id res chain seq x y z
N MET A 1 17.64 9.23 3.63
CA MET A 1 16.75 8.62 2.63
C MET A 1 15.32 8.64 3.16
N GLN A 2 14.57 9.72 2.96
CA GLN A 2 13.10 9.79 3.14
C GLN A 2 12.48 10.85 2.20
N THR A 3 13.29 11.43 1.31
CA THR A 3 13.01 12.65 0.56
C THR A 3 12.18 12.41 -0.69
N LYS A 4 12.13 11.17 -1.18
CA LYS A 4 11.53 10.84 -2.48
C LYS A 4 10.01 11.01 -2.48
N LEU A 5 9.33 10.58 -1.42
CA LEU A 5 7.87 10.65 -1.32
C LEU A 5 7.32 12.08 -1.22
N MET A 6 8.03 12.98 -0.53
CA MET A 6 7.59 14.35 -0.30
C MET A 6 7.51 15.18 -1.59
N GLY A 7 8.26 14.80 -2.64
CA GLY A 7 8.23 15.46 -3.95
C GLY A 7 7.30 14.82 -4.98
N MET A 8 6.64 13.70 -4.65
CA MET A 8 5.84 12.94 -5.62
C MET A 8 4.39 13.44 -5.76
N PHE A 9 3.88 14.16 -4.78
CA PHE A 9 2.47 14.55 -4.71
C PHE A 9 2.34 16.06 -4.48
N THR A 10 1.35 16.66 -5.15
CA THR A 10 0.97 18.05 -4.91
C THR A 10 -0.16 18.13 -3.90
N LYS A 11 -0.45 19.34 -3.42
CA LYS A 11 -1.56 19.58 -2.50
C LYS A 11 -2.92 19.23 -3.14
N GLU A 12 -3.03 19.37 -4.45
CA GLU A 12 -4.25 19.08 -5.21
C GLU A 12 -4.35 17.61 -5.64
N HIS A 13 -3.33 16.78 -5.36
CA HIS A 13 -3.32 15.38 -5.74
C HIS A 13 -4.46 14.60 -5.07
N ARG A 14 -5.19 13.83 -5.86
CA ARG A 14 -6.21 12.90 -5.35
C ARG A 14 -5.59 11.51 -5.25
N PHE A 15 -5.38 11.07 -4.02
CA PHE A 15 -4.80 9.76 -3.75
C PHE A 15 -5.69 8.63 -4.27
N SER A 16 -5.01 7.64 -4.83
CA SER A 16 -5.55 6.39 -5.36
C SER A 16 -4.87 5.20 -4.69
N ALA A 17 -5.41 4.00 -4.93
CA ALA A 17 -4.77 2.78 -4.44
C ALA A 17 -3.36 2.56 -5.03
N ALA A 18 -3.12 3.01 -6.27
CA ALA A 18 -1.80 2.95 -6.90
C ALA A 18 -0.76 3.79 -6.14
N ASP A 19 -1.18 4.92 -5.57
CA ASP A 19 -0.32 5.76 -4.74
C ASP A 19 0.07 5.02 -3.46
N THR A 20 -0.88 4.36 -2.80
CA THR A 20 -0.60 3.53 -1.61
C THR A 20 0.41 2.43 -1.91
N CYS A 21 0.26 1.71 -3.04
CA CYS A 21 1.23 0.71 -3.48
C CYS A 21 2.62 1.33 -3.73
N THR A 22 2.66 2.49 -4.36
CA THR A 22 3.92 3.22 -4.62
C THR A 22 4.59 3.65 -3.33
N ILE A 23 3.83 4.27 -2.41
CA ILE A 23 4.32 4.69 -1.08
C ILE A 23 4.88 3.49 -0.32
N HIS A 24 4.17 2.36 -0.31
CA HIS A 24 4.62 1.15 0.35
C HIS A 24 5.93 0.61 -0.24
N ARG A 25 6.09 0.63 -1.58
CA ARG A 25 7.34 0.21 -2.23
C ARG A 25 8.50 1.14 -1.91
N GLU A 26 8.29 2.45 -1.98
CA GLU A 26 9.35 3.44 -1.70
C GLU A 26 9.78 3.43 -0.23
N TRP A 27 8.87 3.08 0.68
CA TRP A 27 9.20 2.99 2.10
C TRP A 27 9.87 1.66 2.47
N LEU A 28 9.37 0.54 1.96
CA LEU A 28 9.73 -0.80 2.45
C LEU A 28 10.39 -1.70 1.41
N GLY A 29 10.66 -1.20 0.20
CA GLY A 29 11.22 -1.99 -0.91
C GLY A 29 12.58 -2.61 -0.62
N ASP A 30 13.39 -1.96 0.21
CA ASP A 30 14.70 -2.48 0.61
C ASP A 30 14.62 -3.55 1.70
N VAL A 31 13.44 -3.75 2.31
CA VAL A 31 13.22 -4.69 3.43
C VAL A 31 12.35 -5.87 3.03
N TYR A 32 11.34 -5.64 2.17
CA TYR A 32 10.37 -6.65 1.79
C TYR A 32 10.23 -6.72 0.27
N GLU A 33 10.49 -7.91 -0.30
CA GLU A 33 10.35 -8.18 -1.74
C GLU A 33 8.95 -7.90 -2.29
N TRP A 34 7.93 -8.03 -1.44
CA TRP A 34 6.52 -7.80 -1.80
C TRP A 34 6.08 -6.35 -1.64
N ALA A 35 6.98 -5.41 -1.34
CA ALA A 35 6.59 -4.03 -1.09
C ALA A 35 5.88 -3.41 -2.31
N GLY A 36 4.70 -2.84 -2.05
CA GLY A 36 3.82 -2.27 -3.09
C GLY A 36 2.96 -3.29 -3.83
N GLN A 37 2.94 -4.55 -3.39
CA GLN A 37 2.02 -5.56 -3.89
C GLN A 37 0.81 -5.69 -2.98
N TYR A 38 -0.37 -5.97 -3.55
CA TYR A 38 -1.51 -6.38 -2.75
C TYR A 38 -1.22 -7.72 -2.07
N ARG A 39 -1.63 -7.82 -0.80
CA ARG A 39 -1.48 -9.07 -0.05
C ARG A 39 -2.32 -10.19 -0.65
N GLN A 40 -1.79 -11.41 -0.57
CA GLN A 40 -2.45 -12.62 -1.04
C GLN A 40 -3.01 -13.48 0.11
N VAL A 41 -2.82 -13.05 1.36
CA VAL A 41 -3.30 -13.73 2.56
C VAL A 41 -4.30 -12.87 3.33
N ASN A 42 -5.26 -13.53 3.98
CA ASN A 42 -6.17 -12.87 4.91
C ASN A 42 -5.42 -12.48 6.18
N ILE A 43 -5.73 -11.32 6.73
CA ILE A 43 -5.14 -10.81 7.97
C ILE A 43 -6.26 -10.34 8.89
N SER A 44 -6.03 -10.49 10.19
CA SER A 44 -6.92 -10.04 11.25
C SER A 44 -6.11 -9.42 12.39
N LYS A 45 -6.77 -8.60 13.19
CA LYS A 45 -6.20 -8.05 14.42
C LYS A 45 -7.30 -7.92 15.47
N ASP A 46 -7.04 -8.43 16.67
CA ASP A 46 -7.98 -8.37 17.81
C ASP A 46 -9.41 -8.84 17.48
N GLY A 47 -9.51 -9.94 16.73
CA GLY A 47 -10.79 -10.50 16.28
C GLY A 47 -11.44 -9.78 15.09
N PHE A 48 -10.89 -8.65 14.63
CA PHE A 48 -11.36 -7.94 13.44
C PHE A 48 -10.68 -8.45 12.18
N ASN A 49 -11.47 -8.93 11.21
CA ASN A 49 -10.98 -9.35 9.90
C ASN A 49 -10.96 -8.16 8.93
N PHE A 50 -9.82 -7.91 8.28
CA PHE A 50 -9.75 -6.98 7.16
C PHE A 50 -10.37 -7.61 5.90
N ALA A 51 -10.53 -6.82 4.83
CA ALA A 51 -11.09 -7.29 3.56
C ALA A 51 -10.45 -8.61 3.09
N MET A 52 -11.22 -9.57 2.58
CA MET A 52 -10.63 -10.84 2.13
C MET A 52 -9.66 -10.59 0.98
N ALA A 53 -8.45 -11.16 1.06
CA ALA A 53 -7.31 -10.83 0.19
C ALA A 53 -7.66 -10.90 -1.30
N ARG A 54 -8.38 -11.97 -1.70
CA ARG A 54 -8.82 -12.20 -3.08
C ARG A 54 -9.71 -11.10 -3.66
N TYR A 55 -10.34 -10.28 -2.83
CA TYR A 55 -11.20 -9.17 -3.27
C TYR A 55 -10.52 -7.81 -3.19
N VAL A 56 -9.38 -7.68 -2.52
CA VAL A 56 -8.68 -6.40 -2.37
C VAL A 56 -8.45 -5.71 -3.72
N PRO A 57 -7.93 -6.38 -4.78
CA PRO A 57 -7.72 -5.71 -6.06
C PRO A 57 -9.00 -5.16 -6.73
N LYS A 58 -10.17 -5.70 -6.40
CA LYS A 58 -11.47 -5.27 -6.95
C LYS A 58 -12.12 -4.14 -6.14
N LEU A 59 -11.74 -4.01 -4.87
CA LEU A 59 -12.30 -3.03 -3.93
C LEU A 59 -11.55 -1.70 -3.91
N MET A 60 -10.39 -1.66 -4.55
CA MET A 60 -9.45 -0.53 -4.60
C MET A 60 -9.56 0.20 -5.94
#